data_AF-A0A428UWT8-F1
#
_entry.id   AF-A0A428UWT8-F1
#
_cell.length_a   1.000
_cell.length_b   1.000
_cell.length_c   1.000
_cell.angle_alpha   90.00
_cell.angle_beta   90.00
_cell.angle_gamma   90.00
#
_symmetry.space_group_name_H-M   'P 1'
#
loop_
_entity.id
_entity.type
_entity.pdbx_description
1 polymer ?
#
loop_
_entity_poly.entity_id
_entity_poly.type
_entity_poly.pdbx_seq_one_letter_code
_entity_poly.pdbx_strand_id
1 'polypeptide(L)'
;MAAQNPSAPEERLGVPSRNPLPLSASQEAQVRDIFYQRVRKECAEEIKAFAACALGRTFTVSFACRPEHRTMNSCMKLHATQAEHDAAREEWFALRIERQKERERKAKMAAAQEEFMREWWGLPEHVRLSRQKEMEQRGERIHGLTAKDRPEK
;
A
#
# COMPACT_ATOMS: atom_id res chain seq x y z
N MET A 1 9.74 -37.23 -21.59
CA MET A 1 10.00 -35.86 -22.05
C MET A 1 8.83 -34.99 -21.62
N ALA A 2 8.95 -34.28 -20.51
CA ALA A 2 7.90 -33.40 -19.99
C ALA A 2 7.86 -32.11 -20.83
N ALA A 3 6.72 -31.83 -21.46
CA ALA A 3 6.50 -30.61 -22.23
C ALA A 3 6.32 -29.43 -21.27
N GLN A 4 7.19 -28.43 -21.39
CA GLN A 4 7.11 -27.16 -20.67
C GLN A 4 6.03 -26.30 -21.33
N ASN A 5 4.96 -25.99 -20.60
CA ASN A 5 3.99 -24.99 -21.03
C ASN A 5 4.62 -23.60 -20.86
N PRO A 6 4.67 -22.74 -21.90
CA PRO A 6 5.14 -21.37 -21.75
C PRO A 6 4.14 -20.56 -20.93
N SER A 7 4.66 -19.76 -20.00
CA SER A 7 3.92 -18.83 -19.16
C SER A 7 3.12 -17.84 -20.00
N ALA A 8 1.80 -17.78 -19.77
CA ALA A 8 0.91 -16.80 -20.37
C ALA A 8 1.38 -15.36 -20.05
N PRO A 9 1.22 -14.41 -20.99
CA PRO A 9 1.52 -13.01 -20.72
C PRO A 9 0.47 -12.45 -19.76
N GLU A 10 0.92 -11.79 -18.69
CA GLU A 10 0.05 -11.05 -17.79
C GLU A 10 -0.83 -10.09 -18.58
N GLU A 11 -2.13 -10.18 -18.35
CA GLU A 11 -3.17 -9.38 -18.96
C GLU A 11 -2.94 -7.91 -18.59
N ARG A 12 -2.33 -7.15 -19.51
CA ARG A 12 -2.12 -5.71 -19.39
C ARG A 12 -3.49 -5.07 -19.20
N LEU A 13 -3.74 -4.57 -17.99
CA LEU A 13 -4.97 -3.89 -17.61
C LEU A 13 -5.34 -2.89 -18.70
N GLY A 14 -6.53 -3.07 -19.28
CA GLY A 14 -7.02 -2.31 -20.42
C GLY A 14 -7.04 -0.81 -20.17
N VAL A 15 -5.96 -0.13 -20.52
CA VAL A 15 -5.91 1.33 -20.58
C VAL A 15 -6.57 1.79 -21.89
N PRO A 16 -7.60 2.66 -21.84
CA PRO A 16 -8.27 3.16 -23.02
C PRO A 16 -7.30 4.09 -23.78
N SER A 17 -6.84 3.63 -24.94
CA SER A 17 -5.97 4.31 -25.90
C SER A 17 -4.46 4.30 -25.60
N ARG A 18 -3.67 4.22 -26.69
CA ARG A 18 -2.19 4.32 -26.72
C ARG A 18 -1.66 5.71 -26.38
N ASN A 19 -2.54 6.70 -26.19
CA ASN A 19 -2.15 8.04 -25.80
C ASN A 19 -2.29 8.13 -24.27
N PRO A 20 -1.23 8.45 -23.52
CA PRO A 20 -1.33 8.54 -22.06
C PRO A 20 -2.39 9.58 -21.71
N LEU A 21 -3.39 9.16 -20.91
CA LEU A 21 -4.40 10.07 -20.39
C LEU A 21 -3.70 11.23 -19.67
N PRO A 22 -3.99 12.50 -19.99
CA PRO A 22 -3.34 13.63 -19.35
C PRO A 22 -3.71 13.61 -17.86
N LEU A 23 -2.69 13.46 -17.02
CA LEU A 23 -2.83 13.48 -15.56
C LEU A 23 -2.69 14.91 -15.05
N SER A 24 -3.32 15.22 -13.92
CA SER A 24 -3.04 16.47 -13.23
C SER A 24 -1.62 16.45 -12.66
N ALA A 25 -1.01 17.63 -12.43
CA ALA A 25 0.34 17.73 -11.90
C ALA A 25 0.55 16.95 -10.57
N SER A 26 -0.48 16.90 -9.70
CA SER A 26 -0.44 16.14 -8.45
C SER A 26 -0.52 14.62 -8.66
N GLN A 27 -1.19 14.17 -9.73
CA GLN A 27 -1.27 12.76 -10.10
C GLN A 27 0.05 12.30 -10.73
N GLU A 28 0.67 13.13 -11.57
CA GLU A 28 1.99 12.86 -12.13
C GLU A 28 3.08 12.77 -11.06
N ALA A 29 2.99 13.59 -10.01
CA ALA A 29 3.91 13.48 -8.86
C ALA A 29 3.81 12.10 -8.18
N GLN A 30 2.59 11.58 -7.97
CA GLN A 30 2.39 10.24 -7.39
C GLN A 30 2.93 9.13 -8.29
N VAL A 31 2.77 9.25 -9.61
CA VAL A 31 3.37 8.31 -10.56
C VAL A 31 4.91 8.36 -10.48
N ARG A 32 5.49 9.56 -10.41
CA ARG A 32 6.94 9.74 -10.26
C ARG A 32 7.46 9.11 -8.97
N ASP A 33 6.69 9.17 -7.87
CA ASP A 33 7.06 8.53 -6.61
C ASP A 33 7.12 7.00 -6.75
N ILE A 34 6.12 6.38 -7.40
CA ILE A 34 6.11 4.93 -7.69
C ILE A 34 7.30 4.56 -8.59
N PHE A 35 7.54 5.34 -9.65
CA PHE A 35 8.67 5.16 -10.54
C PHE A 35 10.01 5.23 -9.79
N TYR A 36 10.24 6.26 -8.99
CA TYR A 36 11.48 6.38 -8.22
C TYR A 36 11.60 5.28 -7.17
N GLN A 37 10.51 4.78 -6.59
CA GLN A 37 10.56 3.64 -5.68
C GLN A 37 11.03 2.37 -6.40
N ARG A 38 10.56 2.09 -7.61
CA ARG A 38 11.01 0.94 -8.42
C ARG A 38 12.49 1.06 -8.78
N VAL A 39 12.91 2.19 -9.35
CA VAL A 39 14.32 2.44 -9.71
C VAL A 39 15.23 2.31 -8.49
N ARG A 40 14.80 2.79 -7.31
CA ARG A 40 15.58 2.65 -6.07
C ARG A 40 15.64 1.21 -5.55
N LYS A 41 14.62 0.39 -5.80
CA LYS A 41 14.63 -1.04 -5.44
C LYS A 41 15.67 -1.80 -6.28
N GLU A 42 15.77 -1.48 -7.56
CA GLU A 42 16.76 -2.10 -8.45
C GLU A 42 18.19 -1.64 -8.13
N CYS A 43 18.38 -0.34 -7.84
CA CYS A 43 19.67 0.24 -7.48
C CYS A 43 19.98 0.22 -5.97
N ALA A 44 19.38 -0.70 -5.20
CA ALA A 44 19.46 -0.68 -3.74
C ALA A 44 20.90 -0.79 -3.19
N GLU A 45 21.75 -1.60 -3.82
CA GLU A 45 23.14 -1.79 -3.39
C GLU A 45 23.98 -0.52 -3.57
N GLU A 46 23.83 0.17 -4.70
CA GLU A 46 24.55 1.43 -4.96
C GLU A 46 24.10 2.56 -4.02
N ILE A 47 22.79 2.61 -3.72
CA ILE A 47 22.23 3.56 -2.75
C ILE A 47 22.78 3.26 -1.35
N LYS A 48 22.91 1.98 -0.99
CA LYS A 48 23.47 1.56 0.31
C LYS A 48 24.95 1.91 0.43
N ALA A 49 25.73 1.76 -0.64
CA ALA A 49 27.14 2.18 -0.67
C ALA A 49 27.28 3.71 -0.48
N PHE A 50 26.45 4.50 -1.16
CA PHE A 50 26.40 5.94 -0.95
C PHE A 50 25.98 6.31 0.48
N ALA A 51 24.95 5.64 1.01
CA ALA A 51 24.50 5.85 2.39
C ALA A 51 25.61 5.53 3.40
N ALA A 52 26.31 4.41 3.24
CA ALA A 52 27.43 4.04 4.11
C ALA A 52 28.55 5.09 4.10
N CYS A 53 28.85 5.68 2.94
CA CYS A 53 29.82 6.78 2.85
C CYS A 53 29.32 8.07 3.52
N ALA A 54 28.00 8.34 3.46
CA ALA A 54 27.37 9.52 4.04
C ALA A 54 27.14 9.42 5.56
N LEU A 55 27.12 8.20 6.13
CA LEU A 55 27.00 8.01 7.57
C LEU A 55 28.19 8.68 8.29
N GLY A 56 27.91 9.76 9.03
CA GLY A 56 28.90 10.50 9.80
C GLY A 56 29.57 11.68 9.07
N ARG A 57 29.17 11.96 7.82
CA ARG A 57 29.56 13.17 7.09
C ARG A 57 28.30 13.97 6.83
N THR A 58 28.21 15.20 7.34
CA THR A 58 27.04 16.07 7.11
C THR A 58 27.37 17.17 6.09
N PHE A 59 28.51 17.83 6.26
CA PHE A 59 28.92 18.95 5.42
C PHE A 59 29.82 18.56 4.25
N THR A 60 30.60 17.48 4.39
CA THR A 60 31.62 17.09 3.39
C THR A 60 31.17 15.99 2.43
N VAL A 61 29.93 15.49 2.54
CA VAL A 61 29.39 14.38 1.72
C VAL A 61 29.54 14.64 0.23
N SER A 62 29.19 15.84 -0.22
CA SER A 62 29.19 16.23 -1.63
C SER A 62 30.58 16.18 -2.28
N PHE A 63 31.65 16.14 -1.48
CA PHE A 63 33.03 16.03 -1.96
C PHE A 63 33.62 14.64 -1.65
N ALA A 64 33.48 14.17 -0.41
CA ALA A 64 34.04 12.91 0.06
C ALA A 64 33.36 11.68 -0.56
N CYS A 65 32.06 11.74 -0.82
CA CYS A 65 31.26 10.64 -1.38
C CYS A 65 30.90 10.83 -2.86
N ARG A 66 31.67 11.66 -3.60
CA ARG A 66 31.47 11.85 -5.04
C ARG A 66 31.53 10.56 -5.85
N PRO A 67 32.47 9.61 -5.63
CA PRO A 67 32.54 8.43 -6.48
C PRO A 67 31.33 7.51 -6.28
N GLU A 68 30.90 7.29 -5.04
CA GLU A 68 29.71 6.50 -4.71
C GLU A 68 28.44 7.17 -5.26
N HIS A 69 28.35 8.50 -5.11
CA HIS A 69 27.24 9.27 -5.67
C HIS A 69 27.17 9.17 -7.20
N ARG A 70 28.29 9.13 -7.92
CA ARG A 70 28.32 8.95 -9.37
C ARG A 70 27.84 7.55 -9.77
N THR A 71 28.28 6.52 -9.04
CA THR A 71 27.92 5.12 -9.31
C THR A 71 26.42 4.88 -9.07
N MET A 72 25.89 5.40 -7.96
CA MET A 72 24.45 5.40 -7.70
C MET A 72 23.66 6.09 -8.82
N ASN A 73 24.10 7.29 -9.24
CA ASN A 73 23.43 8.01 -10.32
C ASN A 73 23.55 7.32 -11.69
N SER A 74 24.65 6.62 -11.98
CA SER A 74 24.76 5.87 -13.22
C SER A 74 23.77 4.71 -13.23
N CYS A 75 23.63 3.96 -12.12
CA CYS A 75 22.60 2.93 -12.00
C CYS A 75 21.21 3.52 -12.21
N MET A 76 20.86 4.59 -11.48
CA MET A 76 19.53 5.20 -11.59
C MET A 76 19.22 5.65 -13.03
N LYS A 77 20.21 6.17 -13.77
CA LYS A 77 20.02 6.58 -15.18
C LYS A 77 19.80 5.41 -16.13
N LEU A 78 20.42 4.26 -15.88
CA LEU A 78 20.23 3.07 -16.71
C LEU A 78 18.80 2.52 -16.58
N HIS A 79 18.27 2.53 -15.36
CA HIS A 79 16.92 2.03 -15.05
C HIS A 79 15.82 3.07 -15.23
N ALA A 80 16.18 4.36 -15.37
CA ALA A 80 15.23 5.44 -15.64
C ALA A 80 14.77 5.45 -17.11
N THR A 81 14.14 4.37 -17.55
CA THR A 81 13.61 4.21 -18.91
C THR A 81 12.16 4.69 -19.02
N GLN A 82 11.75 5.05 -20.24
CA GLN A 82 10.35 5.41 -20.51
C GLN A 82 9.40 4.23 -20.25
N ALA A 83 9.85 3.00 -20.51
CA ALA A 83 9.08 1.79 -20.27
C ALA A 83 8.75 1.62 -18.76
N GLU A 84 9.74 1.84 -17.88
CA GLU A 84 9.50 1.81 -16.43
C GLU A 84 8.55 2.91 -15.97
N HIS A 85 8.62 4.09 -16.58
CA HIS A 85 7.70 5.19 -16.29
C HIS A 85 6.26 4.85 -16.71
N ASP A 86 6.06 4.18 -17.84
CA ASP A 86 4.74 3.77 -18.30
C ASP A 86 4.20 2.60 -17.46
N ALA A 87 5.05 1.65 -17.06
CA ALA A 87 4.68 0.59 -16.12
C ALA A 87 4.30 1.14 -14.73
N ALA A 88 4.95 2.20 -14.27
CA ALA A 88 4.58 2.91 -13.04
C ALA A 88 3.23 3.64 -13.16
N ARG A 89 2.90 4.18 -14.35
CA ARG A 89 1.57 4.74 -14.61
C ARG A 89 0.49 3.67 -14.54
N GLU A 90 0.71 2.51 -15.16
CA GLU A 90 -0.22 1.39 -15.15
C GLU A 90 -0.51 0.91 -13.71
N GLU A 91 0.53 0.76 -12.89
CA GLU A 91 0.37 0.44 -11.46
C GLU A 91 -0.42 1.52 -10.72
N TRP A 92 -0.14 2.80 -10.96
CA TRP A 92 -0.89 3.89 -10.33
C TRP A 92 -2.38 3.85 -10.68
N PHE A 93 -2.71 3.54 -11.94
CA PHE A 93 -4.10 3.36 -12.37
C PHE A 93 -4.75 2.13 -11.71
N ALA A 94 -4.03 1.01 -11.58
CA ALA A 94 -4.51 -0.18 -10.87
C ALA A 94 -4.82 0.14 -9.40
N LEU A 95 -3.91 0.82 -8.71
CA LEU A 95 -4.08 1.27 -7.33
C LEU A 95 -5.23 2.28 -7.18
N ARG A 96 -5.56 3.05 -8.22
CA ARG A 96 -6.73 3.95 -8.19
C ARG A 96 -8.03 3.16 -8.13
N ILE A 97 -8.17 2.12 -8.94
CA ILE A 97 -9.32 1.22 -8.93
C ILE A 97 -9.43 0.50 -7.58
N GLU A 98 -8.30 0.05 -7.04
CA GLU A 98 -8.26 -0.59 -5.73
C GLU A 98 -8.69 0.37 -4.60
N ARG A 99 -8.17 1.61 -4.60
CA ARG A 99 -8.59 2.66 -3.65
C ARG A 99 -10.09 2.97 -3.75
N GLN A 100 -10.67 2.92 -4.95
CA GLN A 100 -12.12 3.08 -5.10
C GLN A 100 -12.89 1.91 -4.48
N LYS A 101 -12.50 0.67 -4.77
CA LYS A 101 -13.11 -0.53 -4.15
C LYS A 101 -13.00 -0.50 -2.63
N GLU A 102 -11.86 -0.08 -2.09
CA GLU A 102 -11.66 0.04 -0.64
C GLU A 102 -12.58 1.10 -0.02
N ARG A 103 -12.72 2.26 -0.67
CA ARG A 103 -13.65 3.32 -0.24
C ARG A 103 -15.10 2.84 -0.27
N GLU A 104 -15.51 2.12 -1.30
CA GLU A 104 -16.85 1.53 -1.38
C GLU A 104 -17.08 0.50 -0.27
N ARG A 105 -16.10 -0.36 0.02
CA ARG A 105 -16.18 -1.32 1.13
C ARG A 105 -16.31 -0.61 2.48
N LYS A 106 -15.52 0.44 2.71
CA LYS A 106 -15.59 1.25 3.94
C LYS A 106 -16.93 2.00 4.03
N ALA A 107 -17.45 2.53 2.93
CA ALA A 107 -18.75 3.19 2.89
C ALA A 107 -19.90 2.23 3.20
N LYS A 108 -19.87 1.00 2.66
CA LYS A 108 -20.85 -0.05 2.98
C LYS A 108 -20.81 -0.46 4.44
N MET A 109 -19.61 -0.62 5.00
CA MET A 109 -19.44 -0.87 6.44
C MET A 109 -20.00 0.29 7.28
N ALA A 110 -19.68 1.53 6.92
CA ALA A 110 -20.17 2.70 7.63
C ALA A 110 -21.70 2.80 7.58
N ALA A 111 -22.31 2.57 6.42
CA ALA A 111 -23.77 2.53 6.29
C ALA A 111 -24.40 1.41 7.15
N ALA A 112 -23.84 0.20 7.12
CA ALA A 112 -24.30 -0.89 7.97
C ALA A 112 -24.13 -0.56 9.47
N GLN A 113 -23.05 0.13 9.84
CA GLN A 113 -22.83 0.60 11.20
C GLN A 113 -23.84 1.67 11.59
N GLU A 114 -24.18 2.62 10.71
CA GLU A 114 -25.20 3.64 10.94
C GLU A 114 -26.60 3.03 11.10
N GLU A 115 -26.96 2.06 10.26
CA GLU A 115 -28.21 1.29 10.38
C GLU A 115 -28.28 0.54 11.72
N PHE A 116 -27.22 -0.19 12.05
CA PHE A 116 -27.11 -0.89 13.34
C PHE A 116 -27.22 0.07 14.52
N MET A 117 -26.53 1.21 14.46
CA MET A 117 -26.60 2.23 15.51
C MET A 117 -28.02 2.81 15.62
N ARG A 118 -28.66 3.14 14.51
CA ARG A 118 -30.04 3.65 14.48
C ARG A 118 -31.02 2.66 15.10
N GLU A 119 -30.93 1.38 14.74
CA GLU A 119 -31.74 0.32 15.33
C GLU A 119 -31.46 0.20 16.83
N TRP A 120 -30.18 0.17 17.23
CA TRP A 120 -29.74 0.05 18.62
C TRP A 120 -30.26 1.18 19.51
N TRP A 121 -30.25 2.42 19.03
CA TRP A 121 -30.77 3.59 19.74
C TRP A 121 -32.30 3.67 19.75
N GLY A 122 -32.99 3.01 18.82
CA GLY A 122 -34.45 2.99 18.72
C GLY A 122 -35.18 1.98 19.62
N LEU A 123 -34.46 1.07 20.29
CA LEU A 123 -35.08 0.06 21.17
C LEU A 123 -35.53 0.65 22.53
N PRO A 124 -36.67 0.17 23.07
CA PRO A 124 -37.07 0.47 24.46
C PRO A 124 -35.95 0.13 25.44
N GLU A 125 -35.81 0.95 26.49
CA GLU A 125 -34.69 0.88 27.45
C GLU A 125 -34.49 -0.50 28.10
N HIS A 126 -35.59 -1.20 28.41
CA HIS A 126 -35.53 -2.56 28.96
C HIS A 126 -34.94 -3.60 28.00
N VAL A 127 -35.10 -3.43 26.68
CA VAL A 127 -34.53 -4.31 25.65
C VAL A 127 -33.04 -3.99 25.44
N ARG A 128 -32.66 -2.72 25.52
CA ARG A 128 -31.24 -2.30 25.46
C ARG A 128 -30.45 -2.87 26.63
N LEU A 129 -30.98 -2.73 27.86
CA LEU A 129 -30.34 -3.24 29.08
C LEU A 129 -30.25 -4.77 29.13
N SER A 130 -31.25 -5.49 28.63
CA SER A 130 -31.22 -6.96 28.57
C SER A 130 -30.18 -7.47 27.55
N ARG A 131 -30.11 -6.89 26.35
CA ARG A 131 -29.04 -7.19 25.39
C ARG A 131 -27.65 -6.83 25.90
N GLN A 132 -27.52 -5.72 26.63
CA GLN A 132 -26.25 -5.33 27.24
C GLN A 132 -25.80 -6.37 28.27
N LYS A 133 -26.72 -6.84 29.13
CA LYS A 133 -26.46 -7.94 30.06
C LYS A 133 -26.14 -9.26 29.36
N GLU A 134 -26.80 -9.60 28.26
CA GLU A 134 -26.47 -10.79 27.46
C GLU A 134 -25.08 -10.68 26.83
N MET A 135 -24.69 -9.51 26.30
CA MET A 135 -23.35 -9.27 25.75
C MET A 135 -22.27 -9.37 26.83
N GLU A 136 -22.53 -8.80 28.01
CA GLU A 136 -21.64 -8.85 29.17
C GLU A 136 -21.50 -10.29 29.72
N GLN A 137 -22.59 -11.05 29.75
CA GLN A 137 -22.58 -12.48 30.11
C GLN A 137 -21.85 -13.32 29.06
N ARG A 138 -21.98 -12.98 27.77
CA ARG A 138 -21.30 -13.69 26.67
C ARG A 138 -19.80 -13.45 26.69
N GLY A 139 -19.37 -12.30 27.23
CA GLY A 139 -17.97 -11.95 27.50
C GLY A 139 -17.12 -11.77 26.24
N GLU A 140 -16.01 -11.03 26.37
CA GLU A 140 -15.02 -10.94 25.30
C GLU A 140 -14.26 -12.26 25.16
N ARG A 141 -14.29 -12.85 23.96
CA ARG A 141 -13.44 -14.01 23.62
C ARG A 141 -12.19 -13.55 22.91
N ILE A 142 -11.10 -13.46 23.65
CA ILE A 142 -9.76 -13.16 23.11
C ILE A 142 -9.05 -14.50 22.92
N HIS A 143 -8.56 -14.77 21.70
CA HIS A 143 -7.93 -16.06 21.34
C HIS A 143 -8.83 -17.30 21.58
N GLY A 144 -10.15 -17.15 21.45
CA GLY A 144 -11.11 -18.26 21.58
C GLY A 144 -11.48 -18.66 23.02
N LEU A 145 -10.81 -18.09 24.03
CA LEU A 145 -11.08 -18.32 25.45
C LEU A 145 -11.95 -17.19 26.02
N THR A 146 -12.90 -17.53 26.89
CA THR A 146 -13.65 -16.51 27.64
C THR A 146 -12.74 -15.90 28.70
N ALA A 147 -13.12 -14.73 29.24
CA ALA A 147 -12.36 -14.07 30.31
C ALA A 147 -12.14 -15.00 31.53
N LYS A 148 -13.06 -15.95 31.77
CA LYS A 148 -12.99 -16.92 32.87
C LYS A 148 -12.03 -18.08 32.61
N ASP A 149 -11.73 -18.34 31.33
CA ASP A 149 -10.89 -19.47 30.89
C ASP A 149 -9.45 -19.01 30.54
N ARG A 150 -9.11 -17.74 30.77
CA ARG A 150 -7.78 -17.20 30.49
C ARG A 150 -6.84 -17.52 31.65
N PRO A 151 -5.60 -18.00 31.40
CA PRO A 151 -4.61 -18.14 32.45
C PRO A 151 -4.27 -16.74 33.01
N GLU A 152 -4.51 -16.53 34.30
CA GLU A 152 -3.95 -15.38 35.03
C GLU A 152 -2.43 -15.53 35.05
N LYS A 153 -1.73 -14.45 34.66
CA LYS A 153 -0.26 -14.42 34.55
C LYS A 153 0.33 -13.72 35.76
#